data_AF-A0A2H0WBY7-F1
#
_entry.id   AF-A0A2H0WBY7-F1
#
_cell.length_a   1.000
_cell.length_b   1.000
_cell.length_c   1.000
_cell.angle_alpha   90.00
_cell.angle_beta   90.00
_cell.angle_gamma   90.00
#
_symmetry.space_group_name_H-M   'P 1'
#
loop_
_entity.id
_entity.type
_entity.pdbx_description
1 polymer ?
#
loop_
_entity_poly.entity_id
_entity_poly.type
_entity_poly.pdbx_seq_one_letter_code
_entity_poly.pdbx_strand_id
1 'polypeptide(L)'
;MLTFKKYLLFFLLVVFFLAIGFALVNYYSFIFSRRVKGVIEKVEKVQLNVALMQSTGSDSINPQFYSFAVAIKEASGEIVTASAEDRQWAVAQPGQCVEAVYYPYPP
;
A
#
# COMPACT_ATOMS: atom_id res chain seq x y z
N MET A 1 -7.66 13.85 -48.09
CA MET A 1 -7.67 12.64 -47.21
C MET A 1 -6.44 12.54 -46.30
N LEU A 2 -5.23 12.91 -46.75
CA LEU A 2 -3.99 12.85 -45.94
C LEU A 2 -3.98 13.77 -44.70
N THR A 3 -4.60 14.94 -44.75
CA THR A 3 -4.68 15.87 -43.60
C THR A 3 -5.59 15.36 -42.48
N PHE A 4 -6.76 14.80 -42.82
CA PHE A 4 -7.69 14.24 -41.82
C PHE A 4 -7.06 13.06 -41.04
N LYS A 5 -6.32 12.18 -41.73
CA LYS A 5 -5.61 11.06 -41.09
C LYS A 5 -4.51 11.54 -40.14
N LYS A 6 -3.85 12.67 -40.42
CA LYS A 6 -2.84 13.29 -39.53
C LYS A 6 -3.48 13.88 -38.27
N TYR A 7 -4.62 14.55 -38.38
CA TYR A 7 -5.34 15.08 -37.21
C TYR A 7 -5.94 13.96 -36.35
N LEU A 8 -6.48 12.91 -36.95
CA LEU A 8 -6.97 11.73 -36.23
C LEU A 8 -5.84 11.00 -35.50
N LEU A 9 -4.67 10.85 -36.13
CA LEU A 9 -3.50 10.23 -35.50
C LEU A 9 -2.93 11.10 -34.37
N PHE A 10 -2.93 12.43 -34.52
CA PHE A 10 -2.54 13.35 -33.46
C PHE A 10 -3.49 13.30 -32.27
N PHE A 11 -4.81 13.27 -32.51
CA PHE A 11 -5.80 13.14 -31.44
C PHE A 11 -5.65 11.80 -30.69
N LEU A 12 -5.47 10.69 -31.41
CA LEU A 12 -5.25 9.37 -30.81
C LEU A 12 -3.97 9.36 -29.97
N LEU A 13 -2.90 10.01 -30.45
CA LEU A 13 -1.65 10.15 -29.71
C LEU A 13 -1.83 10.97 -28.43
N VAL A 14 -2.57 12.08 -28.45
CA VAL A 14 -2.89 12.86 -27.25
C VAL A 14 -3.72 12.04 -26.25
N VAL A 15 -4.73 11.32 -26.71
CA VAL A 15 -5.54 10.43 -25.86
C VAL A 15 -4.68 9.32 -25.24
N PHE A 16 -3.72 8.78 -26.00
CA PHE A 16 -2.79 7.77 -25.51
C PHE A 16 -1.87 8.32 -24.41
N PHE A 17 -1.31 9.51 -24.57
CA PHE A 17 -0.50 10.14 -23.52
C PHE A 17 -1.33 10.49 -22.27
N LEU A 18 -2.58 10.93 -22.44
CA LEU A 18 -3.49 11.16 -21.32
C LEU A 18 -3.82 9.85 -20.58
N ALA A 19 -4.04 8.75 -21.31
CA ALA A 19 -4.29 7.44 -20.72
C ALA A 19 -3.07 6.95 -19.92
N ILE A 20 -1.86 7.14 -20.44
CA ILE A 20 -0.62 6.81 -19.71
C ILE A 20 -0.49 7.68 -18.46
N GLY A 21 -0.69 8.99 -18.58
CA GLY A 21 -0.64 9.91 -17.43
C GLY A 21 -1.63 9.52 -16.34
N PHE A 22 -2.86 9.18 -16.73
CA PHE A 22 -3.89 8.70 -15.81
C PHE A 22 -3.50 7.38 -15.14
N ALA A 23 -2.96 6.42 -15.90
CA ALA A 23 -2.51 5.14 -15.36
C ALA A 23 -1.36 5.32 -14.36
N LEU A 24 -0.37 6.16 -14.67
CA LEU A 24 0.76 6.42 -13.78
C LEU A 24 0.36 7.04 -12.44
N VAL A 25 -0.67 7.91 -12.43
CA VAL A 25 -1.20 8.49 -11.20
C VAL A 25 -1.92 7.44 -10.36
N ASN A 26 -2.76 6.60 -10.97
CA ASN A 26 -3.53 5.58 -10.23
C ASN A 26 -2.63 4.44 -9.71
N TYR A 27 -1.59 4.06 -10.46
CA TYR A 27 -0.69 2.96 -10.08
C TYR A 27 0.63 3.45 -9.46
N TYR A 28 0.70 4.73 -9.07
CA TYR A 28 1.90 5.33 -8.51
C TYR A 28 2.43 4.54 -7.30
N SER A 29 1.54 4.17 -6.36
CA SER A 29 1.91 3.42 -5.16
C SER A 29 2.63 2.10 -5.48
N PHE A 30 2.18 1.38 -6.51
CA PHE A 30 2.77 0.11 -6.92
C PHE A 30 4.11 0.29 -7.63
N ILE A 31 4.22 1.31 -8.49
CA ILE A 31 5.45 1.60 -9.26
C ILE A 31 6.60 1.98 -8.32
N PHE A 32 6.31 2.75 -7.28
CA PHE A 32 7.31 3.22 -6.31
C PHE A 32 7.43 2.31 -5.07
N SER A 33 6.90 1.10 -5.14
CA SER A 33 7.06 0.12 -4.07
C SER A 33 8.53 -0.29 -3.88
N ARG A 34 8.98 -0.38 -2.63
CA ARG A 34 10.34 -0.81 -2.25
C ARG A 34 10.26 -2.09 -1.44
N ARG A 35 11.16 -3.04 -1.70
CA ARG A 35 11.32 -4.22 -0.83
C ARG A 35 12.21 -3.86 0.35
N VAL A 36 11.74 -4.15 1.56
CA VAL A 36 12.43 -3.91 2.83
C VAL A 36 12.77 -5.26 3.44
N LYS A 37 14.05 -5.44 3.80
CA LYS A 37 14.56 -6.65 4.46
C LYS A 37 15.23 -6.25 5.76
N GLY A 38 14.75 -6.80 6.87
CA GLY A 38 15.23 -6.38 8.17
C GLY A 38 14.68 -7.19 9.32
N VAL A 39 14.99 -6.70 10.52
CA VAL A 39 14.46 -7.26 11.77
C VAL A 39 13.29 -6.41 12.23
N ILE A 40 12.21 -7.08 12.64
CA ILE A 40 11.05 -6.42 13.22
C ILE A 40 11.46 -5.80 14.54
N GLU A 41 11.39 -4.48 14.65
CA GLU A 41 11.69 -3.77 15.90
C GLU A 41 10.43 -3.66 16.76
N LYS A 42 9.28 -3.39 16.12
CA LYS A 42 8.00 -3.26 16.82
C LYS A 42 6.84 -3.60 15.89
N VAL A 43 5.83 -4.29 16.43
CA VAL A 43 4.53 -4.49 15.79
C VAL A 43 3.47 -4.20 16.84
N GLU A 44 2.62 -3.21 16.56
CA GLU A 44 1.51 -2.85 17.44
C GLU A 44 0.20 -2.89 16.66
N LYS A 45 -0.84 -3.42 17.30
CA LYS A 45 -2.20 -3.27 16.78
C LYS A 45 -2.63 -1.83 16.97
N VAL A 46 -3.15 -1.22 15.92
CA VAL A 46 -3.77 0.11 16.01
C VAL A 46 -5.05 -0.08 16.80
N GLN A 47 -5.00 0.18 18.12
CA GLN A 47 -6.14 -0.03 19.00
C GLN A 47 -7.25 0.95 18.63
N LEU A 48 -8.39 0.42 18.18
CA LEU A 48 -9.66 1.15 18.29
C LEU A 48 -10.35 0.71 19.57
N ASN A 49 -11.09 1.63 20.18
CA ASN A 49 -11.90 1.37 21.36
C ASN A 49 -12.93 0.27 21.07
N VAL A 50 -12.53 -0.96 21.38
CA VAL A 50 -13.24 -2.21 21.07
C VAL A 50 -14.63 -2.30 21.71
N ALA A 51 -14.86 -1.49 22.75
CA ALA A 51 -16.15 -1.42 23.46
C ALA A 51 -17.32 -0.95 22.58
N LEU A 52 -17.06 -0.21 21.49
CA LEU A 52 -18.12 0.34 20.63
C LEU A 52 -18.29 -0.40 19.29
N MET A 53 -17.31 -1.23 18.90
CA MET A 53 -17.26 -1.84 17.56
C MET A 53 -17.98 -3.19 17.44
N GLN A 54 -18.38 -3.80 18.56
CA GLN A 54 -19.15 -5.06 18.56
C GLN A 54 -20.68 -4.86 18.59
N SER A 55 -21.18 -3.62 18.67
CA SER A 55 -22.59 -3.34 18.93
C SER A 55 -23.47 -3.16 17.68
N THR A 56 -22.90 -3.11 16.49
CA THR A 56 -23.66 -3.03 15.22
C THR A 56 -23.67 -4.41 14.57
N GLY A 57 -24.81 -5.10 14.67
CA GLY A 57 -25.01 -6.49 14.23
C GLY A 57 -24.85 -6.73 12.73
N SER A 58 -23.61 -6.76 12.26
CA SER A 58 -23.23 -7.30 10.96
C SER A 58 -22.30 -8.49 11.18
N ASP A 59 -22.61 -9.64 10.58
CA ASP A 59 -21.80 -10.89 10.59
C ASP A 59 -20.38 -10.74 9.98
N SER A 60 -19.95 -9.51 9.67
CA SER A 60 -18.62 -9.18 9.17
C SER A 60 -17.72 -8.66 10.28
N ILE A 61 -16.62 -9.37 10.53
CA ILE A 61 -15.53 -8.90 11.39
C ILE A 61 -15.03 -7.55 10.85
N ASN A 62 -14.99 -6.53 11.72
CA ASN A 62 -14.55 -5.20 11.31
C ASN A 62 -13.11 -5.24 10.79
N PRO A 63 -12.83 -4.74 9.57
CA PRO A 63 -11.49 -4.80 8.95
C PRO A 63 -10.41 -4.12 9.80
N GLN A 64 -10.81 -3.16 10.64
CA GLN A 64 -9.92 -2.42 11.52
C GLN A 64 -9.24 -3.29 12.59
N PHE A 65 -9.77 -4.49 12.87
CA PHE A 65 -9.10 -5.47 13.75
C PHE A 65 -7.78 -5.99 13.19
N TYR A 66 -7.55 -5.79 11.89
CA TYR A 66 -6.36 -6.24 11.19
C TYR A 66 -5.42 -5.09 10.82
N SER A 67 -5.61 -3.90 11.39
CA SER A 67 -4.71 -2.76 11.21
C SER A 67 -3.54 -2.82 12.21
N PHE A 68 -2.31 -2.92 11.70
CA PHE A 68 -1.07 -2.98 12.45
C PHE A 68 -0.16 -1.82 12.08
N ALA A 69 0.55 -1.27 13.06
CA ALA A 69 1.70 -0.40 12.87
C ALA A 69 2.98 -1.25 13.02
N VAL A 70 3.84 -1.20 12.00
CA VAL A 70 5.02 -2.05 11.89
C VAL A 70 6.26 -1.17 11.76
N ALA A 71 7.31 -1.49 12.51
CA ALA A 71 8.63 -0.92 12.39
C ALA A 71 9.66 -2.02 12.07
N ILE A 72 10.38 -1.86 10.95
CA ILE A 72 11.41 -2.78 10.47
C ILE A 72 12.74 -2.05 10.43
N LYS A 73 13.74 -2.61 11.11
CA LYS A 73 15.12 -2.11 11.08
C LYS A 73 15.91 -2.83 9.99
N GLU A 74 16.35 -2.10 8.98
CA GLU A 74 17.20 -2.61 7.90
C GLU A 74 18.65 -2.79 8.38
N ALA A 75 19.43 -3.57 7.61
CA ALA A 75 20.86 -3.76 7.87
C ALA A 75 21.67 -2.45 7.81
N SER A 76 21.18 -1.43 7.11
CA SER A 76 21.73 -0.07 7.07
C SER A 76 21.57 0.69 8.40
N GLY A 77 20.73 0.20 9.31
CA GLY A 77 20.33 0.90 10.52
C GLY A 77 19.13 1.84 10.35
N GLU A 78 18.62 2.00 9.12
CA GLU A 78 17.37 2.71 8.83
C GLU A 78 16.18 1.95 9.43
N ILE A 79 15.27 2.68 10.10
CA ILE A 79 14.01 2.11 10.60
C ILE A 79 12.89 2.58 9.67
N VAL A 80 12.31 1.64 8.93
CA VAL A 80 11.17 1.89 8.07
C VAL A 80 9.90 1.59 8.85
N THR A 81 8.95 2.53 8.84
CA THR A 81 7.67 2.40 9.54
C THR A 81 6.52 2.47 8.56
N ALA A 82 5.48 1.67 8.79
CA ALA A 82 4.29 1.64 7.95
C ALA A 82 3.07 1.16 8.73
N SER A 83 1.88 1.55 8.26
CA SER A 83 0.63 0.87 8.63
C SER A 83 0.32 -0.23 7.62
N ALA A 84 -0.07 -1.40 8.12
CA ALA A 84 -0.45 -2.55 7.30
C ALA A 84 -1.79 -3.11 7.77
N GLU A 85 -2.68 -3.39 6.83
CA GLU A 85 -3.98 -4.02 7.10
C GLU A 85 -3.96 -5.48 6.63
N ASP A 86 -3.21 -6.32 7.34
CA ASP A 86 -3.05 -7.73 6.99
C ASP A 86 -2.98 -8.62 8.24
N ARG A 87 -3.63 -9.78 8.14
CA ARG A 87 -3.64 -10.84 9.16
C ARG A 87 -2.26 -11.44 9.37
N GLN A 88 -1.36 -11.37 8.38
CA GLN A 88 0.00 -11.90 8.49
C GLN A 88 0.80 -11.22 9.62
N TRP A 89 0.56 -9.93 9.88
CA TRP A 89 1.24 -9.20 10.96
C TRP A 89 0.75 -9.59 12.35
N ALA A 90 -0.35 -10.33 12.47
CA ALA A 90 -0.87 -10.79 13.75
C ALA A 90 0.04 -11.81 14.45
N VAL A 91 0.85 -12.54 13.69
CA VAL A 91 1.78 -13.57 14.20
C VAL A 91 3.23 -13.12 14.22
N ALA A 92 3.53 -11.98 13.57
CA ALA A 92 4.87 -11.43 13.49
C ALA A 92 5.31 -10.86 14.84
N GLN A 93 6.50 -11.22 15.30
CA GLN A 93 7.04 -10.79 16.60
C GLN A 93 8.30 -9.94 16.44
N PRO A 94 8.54 -8.97 17.36
CA PRO A 94 9.82 -8.27 17.43
C PRO A 94 11.00 -9.24 17.52
N GLY A 95 12.10 -8.91 16.85
CA GLY A 95 13.31 -9.73 16.76
C GLY A 95 13.31 -10.75 15.61
N GLN A 96 12.19 -10.97 14.93
CA GLN A 96 12.13 -11.85 13.75
C GLN A 96 12.59 -11.12 12.49
N CYS A 97 13.22 -11.85 11.57
CA CYS A 97 13.54 -11.35 10.24
C CYS A 97 12.30 -11.35 9.35
N VAL A 98 12.12 -10.30 8.55
CA VAL A 98 11.01 -10.18 7.60
C VAL A 98 11.49 -9.60 6.27
N GLU A 99 10.87 -10.05 5.19
CA GLU A 99 10.90 -9.39 3.88
C GLU A 99 9.49 -8.86 3.61
N ALA A 100 9.35 -7.54 3.49
CA ALA A 100 8.07 -6.87 3.25
C ALA A 100 8.16 -5.92 2.05
N VAL A 101 7.02 -5.64 1.42
CA VAL A 101 6.91 -4.61 0.39
C VAL A 101 6.36 -3.35 1.04
N TYR A 102 7.15 -2.28 1.01
CA TYR A 102 6.77 -0.96 1.47
C TYR A 102 6.20 -0.16 0.30
N TYR A 103 4.97 0.32 0.48
CA TYR A 103 4.30 1.22 -0.45
C TYR A 103 4.36 2.65 0.14
N PRO A 104 5.04 3.61 -0.51
CA PRO A 104 5.16 4.98 0.01
C PRO A 104 3.82 5.69 0.16
N TYR A 105 2.84 5.29 -0.64
CA TYR A 105 1.47 5.79 -0.62
C TYR A 105 0.50 4.62 -0.51
N PRO A 106 -0.67 4.80 0.11
CA PRO A 106 -1.72 3.79 0.13
C PRO A 106 -2.10 3.42 -1.32
N PRO A 107 -2.16 2.12 -1.66
CA PRO A 107 -2.71 1.66 -2.94
C PRO A 107 -4.24 1.78 -3.01
#